data_AF-A0A378WF06-F1
#
_entry.id   AF-A0A378WF06-F1
#
_cell.length_a   1.000
_cell.length_b   1.000
_cell.length_c   1.000
_cell.angle_alpha   90.00
_cell.angle_beta   90.00
_cell.angle_gamma   90.00
#
_symmetry.space_group_name_H-M   'P 1'
#
loop_
_entity.id
_entity.type
_entity.pdbx_description
1 polymer ?
#
loop_
_entity_poly.entity_id
_entity_poly.type
_entity_poly.pdbx_seq_one_letter_code
_entity_poly.pdbx_strand_id
1 'polypeptide(L)'
;MTRDTGALDPVYLAGRARDIWTDDAGAVTEIGSAGLSATVELVARVVRHVEVTPPVAAVARLSGAPAMSGFRATADMAAPELRRTRDLRYALLDDVPVATLISGHALSASGLLGDVRSSGYLPVADQCAGFAAGGLLMTSFEAGDPVVVTGPQAPDLDHSDDPYAWHQVSPLPRYGMRRRRRVDVFEETPERIGIDAMFRDTYVRGDDLETIIHEYTLTATVDAATGVIVDSHATPRVLPWQECPGAVASAERITGMTLRDLHFRVRQELFGTSTCTHLNDLLRSVADVAVLMERVRGA
;
A
#
# COMPACT_ATOMS: atom_id res chain seq x y z
N MET A 1 -3.47 10.41 -3.82
CA MET A 1 -4.70 10.07 -4.58
C MET A 1 -5.62 11.28 -4.51
N THR A 2 -5.93 11.90 -5.64
CA THR A 2 -6.73 13.13 -5.71
C THR A 2 -7.71 13.09 -6.87
N ARG A 3 -8.69 13.99 -6.85
CA ARG A 3 -9.65 14.23 -7.92
C ARG A 3 -9.82 15.73 -8.12
N ASP A 4 -10.32 16.11 -9.28
CA ASP A 4 -10.78 17.48 -9.50
C ASP A 4 -12.01 17.77 -8.62
N THR A 5 -12.19 19.02 -8.22
CA THR A 5 -13.29 19.42 -7.34
C THR A 5 -14.64 19.07 -7.97
N GLY A 6 -15.46 18.29 -7.25
CA GLY A 6 -16.78 17.86 -7.71
C GLY A 6 -16.76 16.71 -8.74
N ALA A 7 -15.58 16.18 -9.08
CA ALA A 7 -15.46 15.06 -10.01
C ALA A 7 -15.47 13.72 -9.27
N LEU A 8 -16.20 12.74 -9.83
CA LEU A 8 -16.13 11.33 -9.42
C LEU A 8 -14.89 10.64 -10.01
N ASP A 9 -14.50 11.04 -11.22
CA ASP A 9 -13.44 10.47 -12.02
C ASP A 9 -12.77 11.53 -12.92
N PRO A 10 -11.52 11.29 -13.36
CA PRO A 10 -10.66 10.18 -12.94
C PRO A 10 -10.03 10.43 -11.55
N VAL A 11 -9.47 9.38 -10.96
CA VAL A 11 -8.53 9.54 -9.84
C VAL A 11 -7.10 9.70 -10.36
N TYR A 12 -6.42 10.71 -9.82
CA TYR A 12 -5.00 10.97 -10.08
C TYR A 12 -4.16 10.36 -8.96
N LEU A 13 -3.18 9.55 -9.36
CA LEU A 13 -2.20 8.92 -8.48
C LEU A 13 -0.85 9.61 -8.71
N ALA A 14 -0.24 10.07 -7.62
CA ALA A 14 1.12 10.58 -7.60
C ALA A 14 1.89 9.82 -6.52
N GLY A 15 2.99 9.19 -6.91
CA GLY A 15 3.82 8.33 -6.07
C GLY A 15 5.25 8.84 -5.99
N ARG A 16 5.87 8.66 -4.82
CA ARG A 16 7.28 8.92 -4.55
C ARG A 16 7.84 7.74 -3.76
N ALA A 17 9.05 7.34 -4.10
CA ALA A 17 9.80 6.34 -3.36
C ALA A 17 11.25 6.82 -3.20
N ARG A 18 11.87 6.46 -2.08
CA ARG A 18 13.24 6.79 -1.74
C ARG A 18 13.80 5.67 -0.87
N ASP A 19 14.99 5.20 -1.23
CA ASP A 19 15.80 4.34 -0.39
C ASP A 19 16.99 5.16 0.15
N ILE A 20 17.25 5.01 1.45
CA ILE A 20 18.39 5.61 2.12
C ILE A 20 19.19 4.54 2.86
N TRP A 21 20.48 4.79 3.01
CA TRP A 21 21.40 4.00 3.83
C TRP A 21 21.94 4.87 4.96
N THR A 22 21.89 4.37 6.19
CA THR A 22 22.50 5.02 7.36
C THR A 22 23.65 4.14 7.84
N ASP A 23 24.87 4.67 7.84
CA ASP A 23 26.05 3.94 8.32
C ASP A 23 26.18 3.96 9.86
N ASP A 24 27.18 3.24 10.38
CA ASP A 24 27.46 3.16 11.82
C ASP A 24 27.81 4.51 12.46
N ALA A 25 28.26 5.49 11.66
CA ALA A 25 28.53 6.85 12.12
C ALA A 25 27.27 7.73 12.09
N GLY A 26 26.13 7.20 11.64
CA GLY A 26 24.87 7.90 11.47
C GLY A 26 24.80 8.75 10.21
N ALA A 27 25.75 8.62 9.27
CA ALA A 27 25.71 9.35 8.01
C ALA A 27 24.69 8.71 7.06
N VAL A 28 23.78 9.55 6.55
CA VAL A 28 22.70 9.10 5.65
C VAL A 28 23.07 9.38 4.20
N THR A 29 22.90 8.38 3.33
CA THR A 29 23.10 8.48 1.88
C THR A 29 21.82 8.03 1.15
N GLU A 30 21.30 8.85 0.24
CA GLU A 30 20.24 8.40 -0.69
C GLU A 30 20.84 7.41 -1.70
N ILE A 31 20.30 6.20 -1.74
CA ILE A 31 20.77 5.13 -2.64
C ILE A 31 19.82 4.88 -3.82
N GLY A 32 18.61 5.44 -3.76
CA GLY A 32 17.67 5.39 -4.87
C GLY A 32 16.45 6.28 -4.66
N SER A 33 15.86 6.74 -5.76
CA SER A 33 14.57 7.41 -5.75
C SER A 33 13.78 7.13 -7.02
N ALA A 34 12.46 7.16 -6.90
CA ALA A 34 11.55 6.97 -8.02
C ALA A 34 10.28 7.82 -7.87
N GLY A 35 9.64 8.09 -9.02
CA GLY A 35 8.34 8.73 -9.10
C GLY A 35 7.36 7.92 -9.92
N LEU A 36 6.06 8.11 -9.66
CA LEU A 36 4.97 7.58 -10.47
C LEU A 36 3.89 8.65 -10.64
N SER A 37 3.33 8.74 -11.85
CA SER A 37 2.07 9.42 -12.11
C SER A 37 1.14 8.45 -12.84
N ALA A 38 -0.11 8.34 -12.39
CA ALA A 38 -1.10 7.57 -13.09
C ALA A 38 -2.48 8.21 -13.00
N THR A 39 -3.31 7.94 -14.00
CA THR A 39 -4.71 8.35 -14.05
C THR A 39 -5.56 7.10 -14.20
N VAL A 40 -6.54 6.93 -13.32
CA VAL A 40 -7.43 5.77 -13.30
C VAL A 40 -8.86 6.25 -13.42
N GLU A 41 -9.63 5.65 -14.32
CA GLU A 41 -11.08 5.74 -14.27
C GLU A 41 -11.59 4.72 -13.26
N LEU A 42 -12.06 5.20 -12.11
CA LEU A 42 -12.46 4.35 -11.01
C LEU A 42 -13.75 3.58 -11.32
N VAL A 43 -14.72 4.19 -12.00
CA VAL A 43 -15.97 3.52 -12.38
C VAL A 43 -15.68 2.37 -13.35
N ALA A 44 -14.88 2.62 -14.38
CA ALA A 44 -14.46 1.60 -15.34
C ALA A 44 -13.40 0.63 -14.77
N ARG A 45 -12.72 1.02 -13.67
CA ARG A 45 -11.59 0.33 -13.05
C ARG A 45 -10.44 0.08 -14.03
N VAL A 46 -10.13 1.07 -14.87
CA VAL A 46 -9.11 0.98 -15.93
C VAL A 46 -8.08 2.10 -15.78
N VAL A 47 -6.81 1.74 -15.96
CA VAL A 47 -5.71 2.71 -16.04
C VAL A 47 -5.76 3.43 -17.38
N ARG A 48 -5.85 4.76 -17.38
CA ARG A 48 -5.81 5.58 -18.59
C ARG A 48 -4.39 5.97 -18.97
N HIS A 49 -3.62 6.34 -17.96
CA HIS A 49 -2.22 6.76 -18.12
C HIS A 49 -1.40 6.25 -16.95
N VAL A 50 -0.15 5.87 -17.21
CA VAL A 50 0.84 5.60 -16.17
C VAL A 50 2.24 5.84 -16.69
N GLU A 51 3.02 6.57 -15.89
CA GLU A 51 4.42 6.86 -16.13
C GLU A 51 5.21 6.71 -14.83
N VAL A 52 6.48 6.38 -14.99
CA VAL A 52 7.45 6.29 -13.88
C VAL A 52 8.64 7.18 -14.16
N THR A 53 9.32 7.61 -13.11
CA THR A 53 10.58 8.35 -13.19
C THR A 53 11.64 7.60 -12.38
N PRO A 54 12.82 7.28 -12.94
CA PRO A 54 13.21 7.45 -14.34
C PRO A 54 12.35 6.63 -15.33
N PRO A 55 12.14 7.12 -16.57
CA PRO A 55 11.18 6.53 -17.51
C PRO A 55 11.54 5.10 -17.92
N VAL A 56 10.50 4.28 -18.07
CA VAL A 56 10.58 2.91 -18.60
C VAL A 56 9.57 2.81 -19.74
N ALA A 57 10.03 2.77 -20.98
CA ALA A 57 9.15 2.81 -22.16
C ALA A 57 8.04 1.74 -22.15
N ALA A 58 8.34 0.57 -21.58
CA ALA A 58 7.39 -0.53 -21.45
C ALA A 58 6.18 -0.23 -20.54
N VAL A 59 6.30 0.70 -19.58
CA VAL A 59 5.23 1.04 -18.63
C VAL A 59 4.02 1.67 -19.32
N ALA A 60 4.22 2.37 -20.43
CA ALA A 60 3.13 2.93 -21.23
C ALA A 60 2.14 1.85 -21.74
N ARG A 61 2.55 0.57 -21.83
CA ARG A 61 1.66 -0.54 -22.20
C ARG A 61 0.60 -0.88 -21.15
N LEU A 62 0.69 -0.29 -19.96
CA LEU A 62 -0.30 -0.46 -18.89
C LEU A 62 -1.53 0.44 -19.07
N SER A 63 -1.50 1.39 -20.00
CA SER A 63 -2.72 2.09 -20.43
C SER A 63 -3.72 1.08 -21.01
N GLY A 64 -4.94 1.08 -20.48
CA GLY A 64 -5.99 0.11 -20.77
C GLY A 64 -5.98 -1.12 -19.85
N ALA A 65 -4.98 -1.28 -18.99
CA ALA A 65 -4.96 -2.39 -18.02
C ALA A 65 -6.02 -2.20 -16.92
N PRO A 66 -6.52 -3.30 -16.32
CA PRO A 66 -7.31 -3.21 -15.10
C PRO A 66 -6.53 -2.47 -14.01
N ALA A 67 -7.17 -1.55 -13.29
CA ALA A 67 -6.53 -0.75 -12.24
C ALA A 67 -6.48 -1.44 -10.87
N MET A 68 -7.07 -2.64 -10.73
CA MET A 68 -7.08 -3.42 -9.49
C MET A 68 -6.65 -4.88 -9.75
N SER A 69 -7.59 -5.83 -9.71
CA SER A 69 -7.31 -7.24 -10.03
C SER A 69 -6.77 -7.35 -11.45
N GLY A 70 -5.62 -8.01 -11.62
CA GLY A 70 -4.93 -8.15 -12.91
C GLY A 70 -3.87 -7.09 -13.21
N PHE A 71 -3.88 -5.93 -12.53
CA PHE A 71 -2.88 -4.87 -12.78
C PHE A 71 -1.45 -5.39 -12.59
N ARG A 72 -1.17 -5.99 -11.43
CA ARG A 72 0.17 -6.48 -11.07
C ARG A 72 0.69 -7.51 -12.05
N ALA A 73 -0.15 -8.44 -12.51
CA ALA A 73 0.23 -9.39 -13.55
C ALA A 73 0.56 -8.69 -14.87
N THR A 74 -0.19 -7.66 -15.23
CA THR A 74 0.09 -6.86 -16.43
C THR A 74 1.39 -6.06 -16.30
N ALA A 75 1.67 -5.49 -15.12
CA ALA A 75 2.95 -4.84 -14.80
C ALA A 75 4.13 -5.81 -14.92
N ASP A 76 3.99 -7.03 -14.39
CA ASP A 76 4.98 -8.10 -14.48
C ASP A 76 5.30 -8.47 -15.94
N MET A 77 4.27 -8.55 -16.80
CA MET A 77 4.48 -8.82 -18.22
C MET A 77 5.07 -7.63 -18.98
N ALA A 78 4.65 -6.41 -18.63
CA ALA A 78 5.09 -5.21 -19.32
C ALA A 78 6.57 -4.93 -19.02
N ALA A 79 6.97 -4.99 -17.76
CA ALA A 79 8.32 -4.62 -17.31
C ALA A 79 8.88 -5.67 -16.33
N PRO A 80 9.14 -6.92 -16.77
CA PRO A 80 9.55 -8.02 -15.89
C PRO A 80 10.85 -7.74 -15.14
N GLU A 81 11.76 -6.98 -15.75
CA GLU A 81 13.03 -6.61 -15.14
C GLU A 81 12.85 -5.79 -13.87
N LEU A 82 11.87 -4.86 -13.83
CA LEU A 82 11.62 -4.03 -12.64
C LEU A 82 11.25 -4.89 -11.42
N ARG A 83 10.45 -5.94 -11.64
CA ARG A 83 10.13 -6.90 -10.58
C ARG A 83 11.34 -7.74 -10.20
N ARG A 84 12.07 -8.26 -11.20
CA ARG A 84 13.22 -9.15 -11.00
C ARG A 84 14.30 -8.49 -10.17
N THR A 85 14.51 -7.18 -10.36
CA THR A 85 15.53 -6.40 -9.64
C THR A 85 14.99 -5.67 -8.40
N ARG A 86 13.73 -5.88 -8.01
CA ARG A 86 13.06 -5.16 -6.90
C ARG A 86 13.23 -3.63 -7.02
N ASP A 87 13.00 -3.12 -8.23
CA ASP A 87 13.20 -1.71 -8.53
C ASP A 87 12.15 -0.84 -7.80
N LEU A 88 12.55 0.34 -7.28
CA LEU A 88 11.64 1.29 -6.64
C LEU A 88 10.42 1.66 -7.51
N ARG A 89 10.58 1.68 -8.84
CA ARG A 89 9.47 1.92 -9.78
C ARG A 89 8.47 0.77 -9.77
N TYR A 90 8.92 -0.47 -9.56
CA TYR A 90 8.04 -1.61 -9.37
C TYR A 90 7.26 -1.49 -8.07
N ALA A 91 7.92 -1.08 -6.99
CA ALA A 91 7.28 -0.81 -5.70
C ALA A 91 6.12 0.21 -5.83
N LEU A 92 6.30 1.28 -6.62
CA LEU A 92 5.24 2.25 -6.90
C LEU A 92 4.12 1.69 -7.79
N LEU A 93 4.46 0.91 -8.82
CA LEU A 93 3.46 0.23 -9.66
C LEU A 93 2.63 -0.75 -8.82
N ASP A 94 3.28 -1.47 -7.91
CA ASP A 94 2.65 -2.45 -7.05
C ASP A 94 1.62 -1.84 -6.10
N ASP A 95 1.75 -0.55 -5.78
CA ASP A 95 0.81 0.22 -4.95
C ASP A 95 -0.43 0.74 -5.73
N VAL A 96 -0.44 0.70 -7.07
CA VAL A 96 -1.56 1.22 -7.88
C VAL A 96 -2.90 0.57 -7.54
N PRO A 97 -3.01 -0.78 -7.40
CA PRO A 97 -4.28 -1.43 -7.06
C PRO A 97 -4.86 -0.98 -5.73
N VAL A 98 -4.02 -0.88 -4.71
CA VAL A 98 -4.49 -0.53 -3.37
C VAL A 98 -4.74 0.96 -3.24
N ALA A 99 -3.93 1.81 -3.88
CA ALA A 99 -4.21 3.24 -4.00
C ALA A 99 -5.55 3.48 -4.71
N THR A 100 -5.84 2.72 -5.77
CA THR A 100 -7.14 2.76 -6.47
C THR A 100 -8.28 2.33 -5.54
N LEU A 101 -8.12 1.19 -4.86
CA LEU A 101 -9.11 0.65 -3.92
C LEU A 101 -9.45 1.66 -2.80
N ILE A 102 -8.44 2.15 -2.08
CA ILE A 102 -8.69 3.05 -0.95
C ILE A 102 -9.26 4.38 -1.42
N SER A 103 -8.95 4.85 -2.63
CA SER A 103 -9.49 6.11 -3.16
C SER A 103 -11.02 6.15 -3.25
N GLY A 104 -11.68 4.98 -3.22
CA GLY A 104 -13.13 4.87 -3.14
C GLY A 104 -13.70 5.37 -1.82
N HIS A 105 -12.93 5.29 -0.72
CA HIS A 105 -13.36 5.84 0.58
C HIS A 105 -13.63 7.35 0.49
N ALA A 106 -12.74 8.11 -0.14
CA ALA A 106 -12.93 9.55 -0.32
C ALA A 106 -14.21 9.89 -1.09
N LEU A 107 -14.61 9.05 -2.05
CA LEU A 107 -15.87 9.25 -2.78
C LEU A 107 -17.08 9.02 -1.87
N SER A 108 -17.10 7.92 -1.11
CA SER A 108 -18.17 7.67 -0.12
C SER A 108 -18.24 8.79 0.91
N ALA A 109 -17.10 9.23 1.45
CA ALA A 109 -17.03 10.25 2.48
C ALA A 109 -17.35 11.67 1.97
N SER A 110 -17.18 11.95 0.68
CA SER A 110 -17.55 13.24 0.07
C SER A 110 -19.05 13.40 -0.19
N GLY A 111 -19.83 12.32 -0.14
CA GLY A 111 -21.24 12.31 -0.53
C GLY A 111 -21.50 12.40 -2.03
N LEU A 112 -20.46 12.53 -2.87
CA LEU A 112 -20.59 12.67 -4.33
C LEU A 112 -21.21 11.44 -5.00
N LEU A 113 -21.12 10.25 -4.38
CA LEU A 113 -21.73 9.03 -4.91
C LEU A 113 -23.28 9.04 -4.84
N GLY A 114 -23.87 9.88 -3.98
CA GLY A 114 -25.32 9.87 -3.75
C GLY A 114 -25.82 8.50 -3.28
N ASP A 115 -26.94 8.03 -3.83
CA ASP A 115 -27.44 6.67 -3.58
C ASP A 115 -26.52 5.64 -4.24
N VAL A 116 -25.76 4.93 -3.41
CA VAL A 116 -24.77 3.97 -3.87
C VAL A 116 -25.37 2.82 -4.68
N ARG A 117 -26.64 2.45 -4.44
CA ARG A 117 -27.33 1.43 -5.25
C ARG A 117 -27.45 1.83 -6.72
N SER A 118 -27.52 3.13 -6.98
CA SER A 118 -27.60 3.71 -8.32
C SER A 118 -26.25 4.11 -8.92
N SER A 119 -25.20 4.18 -8.09
CA SER A 119 -23.87 4.66 -8.49
C SER A 119 -23.05 3.70 -9.36
N GLY A 120 -23.44 2.41 -9.40
CA GLY A 120 -22.65 1.35 -10.04
C GLY A 120 -21.41 0.91 -9.25
N TYR A 121 -21.11 1.56 -8.11
CA TYR A 121 -20.05 1.14 -7.20
C TYR A 121 -20.57 0.09 -6.22
N LEU A 122 -20.24 -1.18 -6.46
CA LEU A 122 -20.50 -2.26 -5.52
C LEU A 122 -19.17 -2.87 -5.04
N PRO A 123 -18.96 -2.98 -3.71
CA PRO A 123 -17.82 -3.68 -3.17
C PRO A 123 -17.93 -5.19 -3.44
N VAL A 124 -16.79 -5.86 -3.42
CA VAL A 124 -16.73 -7.31 -3.60
C VAL A 124 -16.80 -7.98 -2.23
N ALA A 125 -17.89 -8.72 -1.98
CA ALA A 125 -18.06 -9.49 -0.76
C ALA A 125 -16.90 -10.50 -0.57
N ASP A 126 -16.52 -10.71 0.69
CA ASP A 126 -15.47 -11.63 1.12
C ASP A 126 -14.10 -11.39 0.49
N GLN A 127 -13.84 -10.19 -0.05
CA GLN A 127 -12.51 -9.83 -0.56
C GLN A 127 -11.45 -9.82 0.56
N CYS A 128 -11.83 -9.36 1.75
CA CYS A 128 -11.01 -9.36 2.95
C CYS A 128 -11.89 -9.32 4.20
N ALA A 129 -11.29 -9.36 5.40
CA ALA A 129 -12.01 -9.32 6.67
C ALA A 129 -13.01 -8.15 6.76
N GLY A 130 -12.60 -6.95 6.33
CA GLY A 130 -13.45 -5.75 6.34
C GLY A 130 -14.62 -5.78 5.34
N PHE A 131 -14.59 -6.68 4.35
CA PHE A 131 -15.64 -6.90 3.36
C PHE A 131 -16.37 -8.23 3.58
N ALA A 132 -16.30 -8.79 4.79
CA ALA A 132 -16.99 -10.04 5.11
C ALA A 132 -18.50 -9.92 4.83
N ALA A 133 -19.07 -10.91 4.16
CA ALA A 133 -20.51 -11.01 3.95
C ALA A 133 -21.25 -10.97 5.30
N GLY A 134 -22.31 -10.15 5.39
CA GLY A 134 -23.03 -9.89 6.63
C GLY A 134 -22.30 -9.00 7.65
N GLY A 135 -21.07 -8.56 7.36
CA GLY A 135 -20.34 -7.59 8.18
C GLY A 135 -20.92 -6.16 8.08
N LEU A 136 -20.46 -5.29 8.97
CA LEU A 136 -20.97 -3.91 9.09
C LEU A 136 -20.91 -3.14 7.76
N LEU A 137 -19.76 -3.17 7.09
CA LEU A 137 -19.59 -2.46 5.84
C LEU A 137 -20.54 -3.01 4.76
N MET A 138 -20.55 -4.33 4.55
CA MET A 138 -21.34 -4.96 3.49
C MET A 138 -22.85 -4.72 3.68
N THR A 139 -23.35 -4.88 4.90
CA THR A 139 -24.77 -4.62 5.21
C THR A 139 -25.17 -3.16 5.02
N SER A 140 -24.25 -2.21 5.27
CA SER A 140 -24.51 -0.79 5.01
C SER A 140 -24.60 -0.46 3.50
N PHE A 141 -23.79 -1.11 2.67
CA PHE A 141 -23.91 -1.01 1.21
C PHE A 141 -25.24 -1.60 0.71
N GLU A 142 -25.65 -2.75 1.23
CA GLU A 142 -26.94 -3.38 0.92
C GLU A 142 -28.11 -2.46 1.30
N ALA A 143 -28.00 -1.75 2.43
CA ALA A 143 -28.98 -0.76 2.87
C ALA A 143 -29.03 0.51 1.99
N GLY A 144 -28.01 0.76 1.16
CA GLY A 144 -27.89 1.96 0.31
C GLY A 144 -27.32 3.18 1.03
N ASP A 145 -26.88 3.03 2.27
CA ASP A 145 -26.30 4.08 3.11
C ASP A 145 -24.99 3.56 3.73
N PRO A 146 -23.90 3.52 2.94
CA PRO A 146 -22.66 2.92 3.39
C PRO A 146 -22.04 3.72 4.53
N VAL A 147 -21.68 3.03 5.60
CA VAL A 147 -21.01 3.66 6.75
C VAL A 147 -19.66 4.21 6.30
N VAL A 148 -19.36 5.44 6.73
CA VAL A 148 -18.07 6.10 6.48
C VAL A 148 -17.26 6.09 7.76
N VAL A 149 -16.12 5.42 7.73
CA VAL A 149 -15.13 5.48 8.82
C VAL A 149 -14.50 6.87 8.87
N THR A 150 -14.41 7.48 10.05
CA THR A 150 -13.73 8.78 10.21
C THR A 150 -12.32 8.63 10.76
N GLY A 151 -12.06 7.65 11.62
CA GLY A 151 -10.74 7.43 12.24
C GLY A 151 -10.27 8.56 13.16
N PRO A 152 -9.14 8.36 13.87
CA PRO A 152 -8.50 9.41 14.67
C PRO A 152 -7.75 10.41 13.78
N GLN A 153 -7.48 11.61 14.31
CA GLN A 153 -6.59 12.58 13.65
C GLN A 153 -5.21 11.95 13.42
N ALA A 154 -4.67 12.12 12.22
CA ALA A 154 -3.34 11.65 11.87
C ALA A 154 -2.28 12.50 12.59
N PRO A 155 -1.37 11.90 13.39
CA PRO A 155 -0.22 12.62 13.90
C PRO A 155 0.74 12.91 12.75
N ASP A 156 1.51 13.99 12.90
CA ASP A 156 2.58 14.33 11.97
C ASP A 156 3.64 13.22 11.97
N LEU A 157 4.02 12.79 10.76
CA LEU A 157 5.11 11.84 10.56
C LEU A 157 6.32 12.51 9.92
N ASP A 158 6.20 13.73 9.39
CA ASP A 158 7.26 14.38 8.62
C ASP A 158 8.44 14.80 9.50
N HIS A 159 8.27 14.80 10.83
CA HIS A 159 9.31 15.04 11.85
C HIS A 159 10.27 16.15 11.44
N SER A 160 9.85 17.41 11.60
CA SER A 160 10.53 18.59 11.03
C SER A 160 12.02 18.75 11.38
N ASP A 161 12.50 18.03 12.40
CA ASP A 161 13.88 17.98 12.87
C ASP A 161 14.75 16.90 12.19
N ASP A 162 14.16 15.94 11.49
CA ASP A 162 14.87 14.91 10.72
C ASP A 162 14.64 15.09 9.19
N PRO A 163 15.62 15.62 8.44
CA PRO A 163 15.48 15.81 6.99
C PRO A 163 15.37 14.50 6.19
N TYR A 164 15.64 13.35 6.82
CA TYR A 164 15.59 12.04 6.20
C TYR A 164 14.34 11.22 6.57
N ALA A 165 13.50 11.70 7.50
CA ALA A 165 12.31 10.99 7.98
C ALA A 165 11.37 10.56 6.83
N TRP A 166 10.94 11.50 5.98
CA TRP A 166 10.13 11.22 4.79
C TRP A 166 10.60 12.01 3.59
N HIS A 167 10.40 11.45 2.39
CA HIS A 167 10.60 12.19 1.15
C HIS A 167 9.49 13.24 0.99
N GLN A 168 9.85 14.38 0.38
CA GLN A 168 8.92 15.50 0.18
C GLN A 168 7.73 15.08 -0.70
N VAL A 169 6.52 15.33 -0.20
CA VAL A 169 5.26 15.11 -0.91
C VAL A 169 4.38 16.35 -0.76
N SER A 170 3.60 16.66 -1.80
CA SER A 170 2.66 17.78 -1.74
C SER A 170 1.64 17.61 -0.62
N PRO A 171 1.20 18.70 0.04
CA PRO A 171 0.10 18.68 0.99
C PRO A 171 -1.13 17.97 0.39
N LEU A 172 -1.84 17.23 1.24
CA LEU A 172 -3.01 16.49 0.79
C LEU A 172 -4.21 17.45 0.77
N PRO A 173 -4.90 17.64 -0.38
CA PRO A 173 -6.06 18.52 -0.44
C PRO A 173 -7.25 17.87 0.26
N ARG A 174 -8.30 18.66 0.52
CA ARG A 174 -9.62 18.18 0.95
C ARG A 174 -10.09 17.03 0.05
N TYR A 175 -10.60 15.97 0.67
CA TYR A 175 -11.00 14.73 0.01
C TYR A 175 -9.87 13.97 -0.71
N GLY A 176 -8.62 14.37 -0.50
CA GLY A 176 -7.44 13.62 -0.91
C GLY A 176 -7.18 12.46 0.02
N MET A 177 -6.52 11.42 -0.52
CA MET A 177 -6.02 10.29 0.25
C MET A 177 -4.53 10.06 0.02
N ARG A 178 -3.86 9.51 1.03
CA ARG A 178 -2.44 9.17 0.97
C ARG A 178 -2.20 7.81 1.62
N ARG A 179 -1.38 6.99 0.96
CA ARG A 179 -0.73 5.83 1.57
C ARG A 179 0.71 6.22 1.83
N ARG A 180 1.19 6.02 3.06
CA ARG A 180 2.62 6.04 3.41
C ARG A 180 3.01 4.64 3.83
N ARG A 181 4.21 4.19 3.43
CA ARG A 181 4.80 2.95 3.92
C ARG A 181 6.30 3.10 4.08
N ARG A 182 6.86 2.38 5.03
CA ARG A 182 8.30 2.31 5.32
C ARG A 182 8.68 0.86 5.55
N VAL A 183 9.87 0.49 5.10
CA VAL A 183 10.52 -0.78 5.43
C VAL A 183 11.95 -0.45 5.84
N ASP A 184 12.23 -0.53 7.13
CA ASP A 184 13.57 -0.40 7.70
C ASP A 184 14.18 -1.79 7.81
N VAL A 185 15.46 -1.90 7.43
CA VAL A 185 16.21 -3.15 7.42
C VAL A 185 17.50 -2.93 8.18
N PHE A 186 17.79 -3.81 9.13
CA PHE A 186 18.98 -3.71 9.97
C PHE A 186 19.55 -5.09 10.29
N GLU A 187 20.85 -5.15 10.58
CA GLU A 187 21.44 -6.36 11.13
C GLU A 187 20.98 -6.51 12.60
N GLU A 188 20.27 -7.60 12.90
CA GLU A 188 19.89 -7.95 14.27
C GLU A 188 21.01 -8.78 14.92
N THR A 189 21.53 -9.77 14.17
CA THR A 189 22.75 -10.53 14.44
C THR A 189 23.43 -10.90 13.11
N PRO A 190 24.67 -11.42 13.09
CA PRO A 190 25.31 -11.85 11.85
C PRO A 190 24.51 -12.89 11.02
N GLU A 191 23.63 -13.65 11.68
CA GLU A 191 22.76 -14.66 11.08
C GLU A 191 21.32 -14.16 10.85
N ARG A 192 20.95 -12.97 11.35
CA ARG A 192 19.57 -12.47 11.36
C ARG A 192 19.47 -11.04 10.90
N ILE A 193 18.61 -10.81 9.91
CA ILE A 193 18.21 -9.47 9.47
C ILE A 193 16.86 -9.13 10.08
N GLY A 194 16.83 -8.04 10.83
CA GLY A 194 15.61 -7.47 11.39
C GLY A 194 14.92 -6.54 10.39
N ILE A 195 13.59 -6.54 10.42
CA ILE A 195 12.74 -5.69 9.61
C ILE A 195 11.73 -5.01 10.52
N ASP A 196 11.67 -3.67 10.44
CA ASP A 196 10.55 -2.89 10.96
C ASP A 196 9.84 -2.23 9.78
N ALA A 197 8.57 -2.56 9.58
CA ALA A 197 7.79 -2.04 8.49
C ALA A 197 6.47 -1.45 8.98
N MET A 198 5.94 -0.49 8.24
CA MET A 198 4.63 0.07 8.53
C MET A 198 3.94 0.53 7.25
N PHE A 199 2.61 0.64 7.31
CA PHE A 199 1.88 1.49 6.38
C PHE A 199 0.76 2.24 7.10
N ARG A 200 0.40 3.40 6.56
CA ARG A 200 -0.72 4.23 7.00
C ARG A 200 -1.46 4.76 5.78
N ASP A 201 -2.78 4.58 5.79
CA ASP A 201 -3.69 5.24 4.86
C ASP A 201 -4.39 6.40 5.58
N THR A 202 -4.27 7.60 5.02
CA THR A 202 -4.94 8.80 5.51
C THR A 202 -5.90 9.41 4.49
N TYR A 203 -6.86 10.17 5.00
CA TYR A 203 -7.86 10.90 4.24
C TYR A 203 -8.10 12.28 4.85
N VAL A 204 -8.19 13.30 4.00
CA VAL A 204 -8.60 14.65 4.44
C VAL A 204 -10.11 14.77 4.34
N ARG A 205 -10.76 14.93 5.48
CA ARG A 205 -12.21 15.11 5.59
C ARG A 205 -12.67 16.46 5.01
N GLY A 206 -13.99 16.63 4.92
CA GLY A 206 -14.61 17.88 4.43
C GLY A 206 -14.36 19.12 5.28
N ASP A 207 -13.96 18.93 6.53
CA ASP A 207 -13.52 19.95 7.49
C ASP A 207 -12.00 20.11 7.55
N ASP A 208 -11.28 19.62 6.54
CA ASP A 208 -9.83 19.74 6.35
C ASP A 208 -8.97 19.00 7.41
N LEU A 209 -9.58 18.15 8.24
CA LEU A 209 -8.87 17.29 9.17
C LEU A 209 -8.36 16.03 8.46
N GLU A 210 -7.04 15.79 8.50
CA GLU A 210 -6.44 14.53 8.05
C GLU A 210 -6.61 13.44 9.13
N THR A 211 -7.24 12.33 8.77
CA THR A 211 -7.50 11.20 9.67
C THR A 211 -6.96 9.89 9.12
N ILE A 212 -6.68 8.94 10.02
CA ILE A 212 -6.18 7.60 9.67
C ILE A 212 -7.34 6.65 9.42
N ILE A 213 -7.28 5.87 8.33
CA ILE A 213 -8.25 4.82 8.01
C ILE A 213 -7.68 3.44 8.34
N HIS A 214 -6.46 3.19 7.87
CA HIS A 214 -5.76 1.93 8.08
C HIS A 214 -4.36 2.23 8.57
N GLU A 215 -3.92 1.53 9.61
CA GLU A 215 -2.52 1.57 10.04
C GLU A 215 -2.12 0.26 10.71
N TYR A 216 -0.98 -0.26 10.26
CA TYR A 216 -0.30 -1.41 10.84
C TYR A 216 1.19 -1.11 10.96
N THR A 217 1.80 -1.65 12.00
CA THR A 217 3.25 -1.90 12.06
C THR A 217 3.50 -3.40 11.95
N LEU A 218 4.67 -3.78 11.48
CA LEU A 218 5.12 -5.16 11.27
C LEU A 218 6.57 -5.27 11.73
N THR A 219 6.85 -6.24 12.59
CA THR A 219 8.21 -6.70 12.88
C THR A 219 8.40 -8.06 12.24
N ALA A 220 9.51 -8.27 11.54
CA ALA A 220 9.87 -9.56 10.98
C ALA A 220 11.37 -9.80 11.06
N THR A 221 11.76 -11.08 11.13
CA THR A 221 13.16 -11.49 11.13
C THR A 221 13.40 -12.46 9.98
N VAL A 222 14.53 -12.29 9.29
CA VAL A 222 14.95 -13.11 8.16
C VAL A 222 16.28 -13.78 8.50
N ASP A 223 16.38 -15.08 8.21
CA ASP A 223 17.66 -15.79 8.21
C ASP A 223 18.56 -15.24 7.10
N ALA A 224 19.71 -14.68 7.48
CA ALA A 224 20.58 -13.93 6.58
C ALA A 224 21.21 -14.78 5.47
N ALA A 225 21.34 -16.09 5.68
CA ALA A 225 21.96 -17.00 4.71
C ALA A 225 20.97 -17.50 3.66
N THR A 226 19.74 -17.80 4.09
CA THR A 226 18.71 -18.45 3.25
C THR A 226 17.68 -17.47 2.71
N GLY A 227 17.52 -16.30 3.35
CA GLY A 227 16.45 -15.35 3.04
C GLY A 227 15.06 -15.85 3.46
N VAL A 228 15.01 -16.86 4.35
CA VAL A 228 13.75 -17.38 4.92
C VAL A 228 13.30 -16.47 6.06
N ILE A 229 12.02 -16.12 6.04
CA ILE A 229 11.38 -15.37 7.12
C ILE A 229 11.17 -16.34 8.29
N VAL A 230 11.84 -16.08 9.41
CA VAL A 230 11.79 -16.95 10.59
C VAL A 230 10.80 -16.47 11.64
N ASP A 231 10.42 -15.19 11.58
CA ASP A 231 9.41 -14.59 12.45
C ASP A 231 8.71 -13.42 11.75
N SER A 232 7.42 -13.20 12.06
CA SER A 232 6.61 -12.13 11.47
C SER A 232 5.37 -11.84 12.29
N HIS A 233 5.26 -10.62 12.81
CA HIS A 233 4.15 -10.18 13.64
C HIS A 233 3.67 -8.77 13.25
N ALA A 234 2.37 -8.65 12.98
CA ALA A 234 1.75 -7.35 12.74
C ALA A 234 1.05 -6.83 14.00
N THR A 235 1.23 -5.56 14.30
CA THR A 235 0.46 -4.83 15.32
C THR A 235 -0.52 -3.89 14.63
N PRO A 236 -1.84 -4.09 14.78
CA PRO A 236 -2.82 -3.14 14.28
C PRO A 236 -2.79 -1.86 15.11
N ARG A 237 -2.88 -0.70 14.45
CA ARG A 237 -2.98 0.61 15.11
C ARG A 237 -4.34 1.24 14.88
N VAL A 238 -4.76 1.33 13.62
CA VAL A 238 -6.07 1.85 13.24
C VAL A 238 -6.71 0.92 12.23
N LEU A 239 -7.89 0.41 12.55
CA LEU A 239 -8.66 -0.49 11.70
C LEU A 239 -10.08 0.07 11.54
N PRO A 240 -10.63 0.11 10.32
CA PRO A 240 -11.88 0.83 10.08
C PRO A 240 -13.11 0.07 10.54
N TRP A 241 -13.07 -1.26 10.52
CA TRP A 241 -14.22 -2.12 10.75
C TRP A 241 -13.96 -3.14 11.85
N GLN A 242 -15.02 -3.51 12.57
CA GLN A 242 -14.97 -4.45 13.68
C GLN A 242 -14.51 -5.85 13.26
N GLU A 243 -14.64 -6.20 11.97
CA GLU A 243 -14.20 -7.48 11.40
C GLU A 243 -12.68 -7.49 11.13
N CYS A 244 -12.07 -6.33 10.87
CA CYS A 244 -10.66 -6.20 10.48
C CYS A 244 -9.64 -6.80 11.48
N PRO A 245 -9.82 -6.72 12.82
CA PRO A 245 -8.92 -7.36 13.77
C PRO A 245 -8.73 -8.86 13.53
N GLY A 246 -9.72 -9.56 12.96
CA GLY A 246 -9.64 -10.98 12.63
C GLY A 246 -8.57 -11.33 11.58
N ALA A 247 -8.10 -10.35 10.81
CA ALA A 247 -7.06 -10.56 9.80
C ALA A 247 -5.62 -10.42 10.34
N VAL A 248 -5.41 -9.90 11.55
CA VAL A 248 -4.08 -9.52 12.05
C VAL A 248 -3.11 -10.69 12.06
N ALA A 249 -3.56 -11.85 12.56
CA ALA A 249 -2.75 -13.07 12.64
C ALA A 249 -2.33 -13.62 11.26
N SER A 250 -2.91 -13.13 10.16
CA SER A 250 -2.45 -13.54 8.82
C SER A 250 -1.02 -13.10 8.50
N ALA A 251 -0.48 -12.12 9.24
CA ALA A 251 0.93 -11.73 9.14
C ALA A 251 1.90 -12.87 9.52
N GLU A 252 1.51 -13.80 10.40
CA GLU A 252 2.37 -14.93 10.79
C GLU A 252 2.50 -15.97 9.66
N ARG A 253 1.59 -15.95 8.68
CA ARG A 253 1.56 -16.95 7.60
C ARG A 253 2.71 -16.81 6.62
N ILE A 254 3.44 -15.69 6.62
CA ILE A 254 4.64 -15.54 5.80
C ILE A 254 5.88 -16.17 6.44
N THR A 255 5.82 -16.58 7.71
CA THR A 255 6.89 -17.35 8.35
C THR A 255 7.12 -18.66 7.60
N GLY A 256 8.38 -18.97 7.32
CA GLY A 256 8.80 -20.09 6.49
C GLY A 256 8.80 -19.82 4.97
N MET A 257 8.31 -18.65 4.52
CA MET A 257 8.48 -18.22 3.12
C MET A 257 9.86 -17.60 2.91
N THR A 258 10.39 -17.67 1.68
CA THR A 258 11.54 -16.84 1.31
C THR A 258 11.10 -15.45 0.89
N LEU A 259 11.98 -14.45 1.04
CA LEU A 259 11.73 -13.08 0.52
C LEU A 259 11.44 -13.06 -0.99
N ARG A 260 11.96 -14.04 -1.75
CA ARG A 260 11.73 -14.16 -3.19
C ARG A 260 10.28 -14.56 -3.51
N ASP A 261 9.70 -15.42 -2.67
CA ASP A 261 8.37 -16.00 -2.86
C ASP A 261 7.23 -15.05 -2.50
N LEU A 262 7.47 -14.08 -1.63
CA LEU A 262 6.43 -13.23 -1.02
C LEU A 262 5.46 -12.60 -2.02
N HIS A 263 5.94 -11.93 -3.07
CA HIS A 263 5.04 -11.32 -4.06
C HIS A 263 4.07 -12.33 -4.70
N PHE A 264 4.50 -13.57 -4.86
CA PHE A 264 3.70 -14.63 -5.47
C PHE A 264 2.80 -15.31 -4.44
N ARG A 265 3.38 -15.84 -3.36
CA ARG A 265 2.64 -16.62 -2.35
C ARG A 265 1.60 -15.78 -1.63
N VAL A 266 1.90 -14.53 -1.26
CA VAL A 266 0.91 -13.66 -0.61
C VAL A 266 -0.30 -13.43 -1.50
N ARG A 267 -0.10 -13.25 -2.81
CA ARG A 267 -1.21 -13.10 -3.76
C ARG A 267 -2.03 -14.38 -3.95
N GLN A 268 -1.42 -15.55 -3.85
CA GLN A 268 -2.08 -16.83 -4.07
C GLN A 268 -2.73 -17.42 -2.83
N GLU A 269 -2.16 -17.15 -1.66
CA GLU A 269 -2.52 -17.84 -0.41
C GLU A 269 -3.22 -16.94 0.59
N LEU A 270 -3.01 -15.62 0.52
CA LEU A 270 -3.65 -14.66 1.40
C LEU A 270 -4.76 -13.92 0.66
N PHE A 271 -5.97 -14.50 0.74
CA PHE A 271 -7.20 -13.89 0.26
C PHE A 271 -8.36 -14.28 1.17
N GLY A 272 -9.49 -13.61 0.99
CA GLY A 272 -10.68 -13.91 1.77
C GLY A 272 -10.70 -13.25 3.15
N THR A 273 -11.75 -13.54 3.90
CA THR A 273 -12.08 -12.92 5.20
C THR A 273 -11.08 -13.22 6.31
N SER A 274 -10.19 -14.19 6.13
CA SER A 274 -9.12 -14.48 7.10
C SER A 274 -7.88 -13.58 6.97
N THR A 275 -7.92 -12.61 6.04
CA THR A 275 -6.79 -11.73 5.69
C THR A 275 -7.27 -10.30 5.42
N CYS A 276 -6.34 -9.37 5.25
CA CYS A 276 -6.63 -7.98 4.90
C CYS A 276 -5.85 -7.60 3.64
N THR A 277 -6.52 -7.04 2.63
CA THR A 277 -5.86 -6.56 1.39
C THR A 277 -4.75 -5.57 1.68
N HIS A 278 -4.95 -4.67 2.65
CA HIS A 278 -3.95 -3.67 3.04
C HIS A 278 -2.75 -4.30 3.77
N LEU A 279 -2.98 -5.26 4.67
CA LEU A 279 -1.91 -6.01 5.34
C LEU A 279 -1.13 -6.86 4.33
N ASN A 280 -1.81 -7.53 3.40
CA ASN A 280 -1.17 -8.33 2.36
C ASN A 280 -0.22 -7.48 1.50
N ASP A 281 -0.54 -6.21 1.25
CA ASP A 281 0.35 -5.31 0.53
C ASP A 281 1.59 -4.93 1.34
N LEU A 282 1.45 -4.70 2.66
CA LEU A 282 2.61 -4.56 3.55
C LEU A 282 3.51 -5.81 3.52
N LEU A 283 2.91 -7.00 3.67
CA LEU A 283 3.66 -8.27 3.65
C LEU A 283 4.38 -8.51 2.32
N ARG A 284 3.81 -8.06 1.18
CA ARG A 284 4.49 -8.13 -0.11
C ARG A 284 5.66 -7.16 -0.21
N SER A 285 5.55 -5.97 0.38
CA SER A 285 6.65 -4.99 0.37
C SER A 285 7.90 -5.47 1.13
N VAL A 286 7.74 -6.41 2.07
CA VAL A 286 8.88 -7.09 2.73
C VAL A 286 9.77 -7.82 1.72
N ALA A 287 9.26 -8.21 0.55
CA ALA A 287 10.05 -8.85 -0.49
C ALA A 287 11.19 -7.97 -1.05
N ASP A 288 11.07 -6.64 -0.92
CA ASP A 288 12.06 -5.67 -1.36
C ASP A 288 13.32 -5.71 -0.47
N VAL A 289 13.21 -6.24 0.75
CA VAL A 289 14.34 -6.46 1.68
C VAL A 289 15.44 -7.32 1.03
N ALA A 290 15.09 -8.18 0.08
CA ALA A 290 16.07 -9.05 -0.61
C ALA A 290 17.20 -8.26 -1.28
N VAL A 291 16.94 -7.06 -1.81
CA VAL A 291 17.99 -6.21 -2.42
C VAL A 291 18.64 -5.26 -1.42
N LEU A 292 17.96 -4.96 -0.31
CA LEU A 292 18.49 -4.10 0.75
C LEU A 292 19.48 -4.86 1.65
N MET A 293 19.28 -6.17 1.85
CA MET A 293 20.17 -7.03 2.64
C MET A 293 21.62 -7.04 2.13
N GLU A 294 21.82 -6.95 0.81
CA GLU A 294 23.16 -6.90 0.21
C GLU A 294 23.93 -5.65 0.64
N ARG A 295 23.21 -4.56 0.97
CA ARG A 295 23.81 -3.31 1.46
C ARG A 295 24.12 -3.38 2.96
N VAL A 296 23.21 -3.95 3.74
CA VAL A 296 23.40 -4.14 5.20
C VAL A 296 24.62 -5.02 5.49
N ARG A 297 24.80 -6.11 4.74
CA ARG A 297 25.92 -7.05 4.95
C ARG A 297 27.24 -6.63 4.32
N GLY A 298 27.22 -5.59 3.48
CA GLY A 298 28.39 -5.06 2.79
C GLY A 298 29.04 -3.87 3.49
N ALA A 299 28.45 -3.41 4.59
CA ALA A 299 29.00 -2.43 5.52
C ALA A 299 29.89 -3.13 6.55
#